data_AF-A0A0K2T7L9-F1
#
_entry.id   AF-A0A0K2T7L9-F1
#
_cell.length_a   1.000
_cell.length_b   1.000
_cell.length_c   1.000
_cell.angle_alpha   90.00
_cell.angle_beta   90.00
_cell.angle_gamma   90.00
#
_symmetry.space_group_name_H-M   'P 1'
#
loop_
_entity.id
_entity.type
_entity.pdbx_description
1 polymer ?
#
loop_
_entity_poly.entity_id
_entity_poly.type
_entity_poly.pdbx_seq_one_letter_code
_entity_poly.pdbx_strand_id
1 'polypeptide(L)'
;MDPLKSNRNNDENDDTDENNLESKDRKELEEEIHRLKEYINHNYSVFVKRLEKRKEKIQLLNEENSSLKAQAQDLESVKNQLVEYRDNYEQLEGFQNQELAKIKHMLLIAENSLQSEKEEKHTLLQENTKLKESMTFDSNSILEELKVKNDIITNLEAKKSKLEMDLIDLNTSNNDTLIEEKSDLEKQLAVSRKNFEAYKLAQSSNNDNDMIKILESQLYMVENERDGFKSSLLELEIAKHDAIENEKKLIAERKLQDAKLIAEKETLEVKLNHRESEIKKLKEESRGLKENYDSKIKELEESSDSKTYKNMSLEGQIQELKSELNKTLNDLETKSSRSLETANSFKRLETECDNLREELKNKEVLLKDSKATENSLKLELTEQRKKFAQLNTEFENCVSQMDELSRSRESLEMEMKEKSLLLEENDISITKLKRRIKEIDENLPGTIESSDLVKELKSKVKKLEGELENKKSAFKLQDKRMLDMKKTLQKELSRSNSNHHHSNELDLFSLHRSSGSTPSFPVHGGSDAHFLNGSATTRHRKDSSSSSIDIPITDVNIQYLKRAIFKFFTGRDDEAFQMIKVISTILKFSKEESKVLHEIWEWKHSWFASKPKLSHVRS
;
A
#
# COMPACT_ATOMS: atom_id res chain seq x y z
N MET A 1 102.62 -17.07 24.48
CA MET A 1 103.59 -17.52 25.50
C MET A 1 102.80 -17.97 26.70
N ASP A 2 103.09 -19.17 27.20
CA ASP A 2 102.89 -19.52 28.62
C ASP A 2 103.91 -18.76 29.50
N PRO A 3 103.79 -18.76 30.85
CA PRO A 3 102.61 -19.04 31.68
C PRO A 3 102.40 -17.95 32.76
N LEU A 4 101.51 -18.18 33.73
CA LEU A 4 101.93 -18.31 35.14
C LEU A 4 100.81 -18.91 36.01
N LYS A 5 101.19 -19.77 36.96
CA LYS A 5 100.29 -20.39 37.95
C LYS A 5 100.57 -19.83 39.35
N SER A 6 99.53 -19.46 40.10
CA SER A 6 99.51 -19.47 41.57
C SER A 6 98.04 -19.35 42.04
N ASN A 7 97.32 -20.44 42.27
CA ASN A 7 97.41 -21.31 43.45
C ASN A 7 97.19 -20.56 44.79
N ARG A 8 95.94 -20.54 45.24
CA ARG A 8 95.52 -20.54 46.66
C ARG A 8 94.14 -21.18 46.75
N ASN A 9 93.99 -22.17 47.62
CA ASN A 9 92.70 -22.75 48.00
C ASN A 9 92.14 -21.99 49.22
N ASN A 10 90.87 -22.30 49.57
CA ASN A 10 90.06 -21.70 50.65
C ASN A 10 89.58 -20.29 50.23
N ASP A 11 88.35 -20.10 49.74
CA ASP A 11 87.10 -20.16 50.51
C ASP A 11 85.86 -20.61 49.66
N GLU A 12 85.86 -21.83 49.14
CA GLU A 12 84.84 -22.34 48.19
C GLU A 12 83.43 -22.66 48.76
N ASN A 13 82.99 -22.05 49.88
CA ASN A 13 81.71 -22.38 50.55
C ASN A 13 80.88 -21.17 51.03
N ASP A 14 81.24 -19.94 50.68
CA ASP A 14 80.41 -18.73 50.94
C ASP A 14 80.05 -18.04 49.61
N ASP A 15 81.04 -17.88 48.71
CA ASP A 15 80.87 -17.41 47.32
C ASP A 15 79.76 -18.16 46.56
N THR A 16 79.47 -19.42 46.90
CA THR A 16 78.47 -20.25 46.25
C THR A 16 77.02 -19.85 46.54
N ASP A 17 76.73 -19.16 47.66
CA ASP A 17 75.37 -18.64 47.91
C ASP A 17 75.23 -17.17 47.45
N GLU A 18 76.26 -16.32 47.55
CA GLU A 18 76.21 -14.96 46.96
C GLU A 18 76.09 -15.01 45.42
N ASN A 19 76.89 -15.83 44.72
CA ASN A 19 76.73 -16.01 43.27
C ASN A 19 75.36 -16.59 42.89
N ASN A 20 74.72 -17.34 43.78
CA ASN A 20 73.42 -17.97 43.54
C ASN A 20 72.27 -16.98 43.80
N LEU A 21 72.40 -16.07 44.77
CA LEU A 21 71.54 -14.89 44.92
C LEU A 21 71.69 -13.95 43.72
N GLU A 22 72.89 -13.53 43.34
CA GLU A 22 73.10 -12.67 42.16
C GLU A 22 72.55 -13.33 40.88
N SER A 23 72.75 -14.63 40.70
CA SER A 23 72.18 -15.43 39.59
C SER A 23 70.65 -15.47 39.60
N LYS A 24 70.02 -15.38 40.77
CA LYS A 24 68.55 -15.36 40.94
C LYS A 24 67.98 -13.97 40.73
N ASP A 25 68.52 -12.95 41.40
CA ASP A 25 68.10 -11.56 41.25
C ASP A 25 68.29 -11.07 39.80
N ARG A 26 69.37 -11.51 39.15
CA ARG A 26 69.58 -11.28 37.71
C ARG A 26 68.53 -11.95 36.84
N LYS A 27 68.07 -13.17 37.16
CA LYS A 27 66.97 -13.82 36.43
C LYS A 27 65.65 -13.10 36.63
N GLU A 28 65.34 -12.69 37.87
CA GLU A 28 64.14 -11.91 38.18
C GLU A 28 64.14 -10.55 37.43
N LEU A 29 65.32 -9.92 37.29
CA LEU A 29 65.50 -8.72 36.48
C LEU A 29 65.40 -8.99 34.96
N GLU A 30 66.00 -10.07 34.46
CA GLU A 30 65.90 -10.47 33.04
C GLU A 30 64.44 -10.84 32.65
N GLU A 31 63.69 -11.47 33.55
CA GLU A 31 62.24 -11.69 33.43
C GLU A 31 61.45 -10.38 33.46
N GLU A 32 61.75 -9.45 34.37
CA GLU A 32 61.03 -8.18 34.44
C GLU A 32 61.29 -7.33 33.19
N ILE A 33 62.52 -7.35 32.68
CA ILE A 33 62.87 -6.78 31.36
C ILE A 33 62.08 -7.47 30.23
N HIS A 34 61.79 -8.77 30.32
CA HIS A 34 60.92 -9.46 29.35
C HIS A 34 59.47 -8.97 29.46
N ARG A 35 58.89 -8.98 30.67
CA ARG A 35 57.52 -8.50 30.96
C ARG A 35 57.31 -7.06 30.50
N LEU A 36 58.28 -6.18 30.75
CA LEU A 36 58.26 -4.78 30.29
C LEU A 36 58.35 -4.67 28.76
N LYS A 37 59.20 -5.46 28.09
CA LYS A 37 59.27 -5.50 26.62
C LYS A 37 57.96 -5.97 26.00
N GLU A 38 57.32 -7.01 26.56
CA GLU A 38 56.01 -7.49 26.11
C GLU A 38 54.91 -6.45 26.32
N TYR A 39 54.89 -5.79 27.48
CA TYR A 39 53.94 -4.72 27.77
C TYR A 39 54.10 -3.51 26.84
N ILE A 40 55.34 -3.11 26.53
CA ILE A 40 55.64 -2.03 25.58
C ILE A 40 55.22 -2.43 24.16
N ASN A 41 55.58 -3.64 23.70
CA ASN A 41 55.20 -4.15 22.38
C ASN A 41 53.67 -4.27 22.22
N HIS A 42 52.97 -4.71 23.27
CA HIS A 42 51.51 -4.78 23.28
C HIS A 42 50.88 -3.38 23.14
N ASN A 43 51.31 -2.42 23.98
CA ASN A 43 50.82 -1.05 23.92
C ASN A 43 51.13 -0.38 22.57
N TYR A 44 52.31 -0.62 22.00
CA TYR A 44 52.67 -0.13 20.67
C TYR A 44 51.77 -0.74 19.58
N SER A 45 51.50 -2.05 19.62
CA SER A 45 50.55 -2.70 18.70
C SER A 45 49.14 -2.14 18.81
N VAL A 46 48.65 -1.88 20.03
CA VAL A 46 47.34 -1.25 20.27
C VAL A 46 47.31 0.20 19.78
N PHE A 47 48.40 0.95 19.94
CA PHE A 47 48.54 2.31 19.44
C PHE A 47 48.53 2.36 17.90
N VAL A 48 49.32 1.51 17.23
CA VAL A 48 49.35 1.39 15.77
C VAL A 48 47.96 1.04 15.23
N LYS A 49 47.30 0.00 15.75
CA LYS A 49 45.93 -0.39 15.36
C LYS A 49 44.89 0.72 15.58
N ARG A 50 45.12 1.60 16.57
CA ARG A 50 44.27 2.78 16.83
C ARG A 50 44.57 3.94 15.88
N LEU A 51 45.80 4.08 15.38
CA LEU A 51 46.15 5.02 14.32
C LEU A 51 45.62 4.55 12.95
N GLU A 52 45.74 3.26 12.63
CA GLU A 52 45.22 2.66 11.40
C GLU A 52 43.71 2.90 11.27
N LYS A 53 42.93 2.53 12.29
CA LYS A 53 41.48 2.81 12.33
C LYS A 53 41.11 4.29 12.25
N ARG A 54 41.98 5.20 12.70
CA ARG A 54 41.79 6.65 12.53
C ARG A 54 42.09 7.09 11.10
N LYS A 55 43.14 6.54 10.48
CA LYS A 55 43.50 6.79 9.07
C LYS A 55 42.40 6.29 8.14
N GLU A 56 41.89 5.08 8.35
CA GLU A 56 40.73 4.51 7.63
C GLU A 56 39.51 5.44 7.74
N LYS A 57 39.15 5.89 8.96
CA LYS A 57 38.02 6.82 9.15
C LYS A 57 38.25 8.17 8.46
N ILE A 58 39.46 8.72 8.48
CA ILE A 58 39.80 9.96 7.77
C ILE A 58 39.70 9.77 6.26
N GLN A 59 40.12 8.62 5.73
CA GLN A 59 39.97 8.32 4.30
C GLN A 59 38.49 8.25 3.88
N LEU A 60 37.67 7.49 4.61
CA LEU A 60 36.22 7.41 4.33
C LEU A 60 35.55 8.79 4.39
N LEU A 61 35.89 9.63 5.37
CA LEU A 61 35.38 11.00 5.45
C LEU A 61 35.87 11.89 4.30
N ASN A 62 37.07 11.67 3.76
CA ASN A 62 37.55 12.40 2.58
C ASN A 62 36.84 11.95 1.29
N GLU A 63 36.56 10.66 1.16
CA GLU A 63 35.78 10.09 0.04
C GLU A 63 34.33 10.60 0.07
N GLU A 64 33.69 10.62 1.25
CA GLU A 64 32.37 11.21 1.49
C GLU A 64 32.35 12.73 1.18
N ASN A 65 33.31 13.51 1.69
CA ASN A 65 33.42 14.94 1.38
C ASN A 65 33.65 15.21 -0.12
N SER A 66 34.39 14.35 -0.82
CA SER A 66 34.59 14.45 -2.26
C SER A 66 33.28 14.23 -3.03
N SER A 67 32.52 13.20 -2.64
CA SER A 67 31.19 12.89 -3.21
C SER A 67 30.18 14.02 -2.96
N LEU A 68 30.09 14.51 -1.72
CA LEU A 68 29.20 15.63 -1.36
C LEU A 68 29.59 16.93 -2.10
N LYS A 69 30.89 17.17 -2.31
CA LYS A 69 31.36 18.34 -3.08
C LYS A 69 30.99 18.24 -4.57
N ALA A 70 31.09 17.05 -5.17
CA ALA A 70 30.62 16.83 -6.54
C ALA A 70 29.10 17.07 -6.64
N GLN A 71 28.31 16.46 -5.75
CA GLN A 71 26.86 16.64 -5.70
C GLN A 71 26.46 18.12 -5.51
N ALA A 72 27.19 18.88 -4.69
CA ALA A 72 26.97 20.32 -4.52
C ALA A 72 27.27 21.12 -5.80
N GLN A 73 28.28 20.72 -6.58
CA GLN A 73 28.60 21.34 -7.87
C GLN A 73 27.55 21.00 -8.95
N ASP A 74 27.03 19.78 -8.95
CA ASP A 74 25.93 19.37 -9.84
C ASP A 74 24.63 20.14 -9.52
N LEU A 75 24.29 20.28 -8.24
CA LEU A 75 23.14 21.06 -7.79
C LEU A 75 23.27 22.55 -8.13
N GLU A 76 24.47 23.12 -8.03
CA GLU A 76 24.75 24.50 -8.46
C GLU A 76 24.59 24.68 -9.97
N SER A 77 25.00 23.69 -10.77
CA SER A 77 24.77 23.65 -12.23
C SER A 77 23.28 23.63 -12.57
N VAL A 78 22.51 22.73 -11.94
CA VAL A 78 21.04 22.65 -12.11
C VAL A 78 20.35 23.95 -11.66
N LYS A 79 20.79 24.57 -10.56
CA LYS A 79 20.27 25.86 -10.11
C LYS A 79 20.48 26.96 -11.17
N ASN A 80 21.67 27.01 -11.79
CA ASN A 80 21.98 28.00 -12.81
C ASN A 80 21.16 27.78 -14.09
N GLN A 81 20.94 26.53 -14.50
CA GLN A 81 20.01 26.19 -15.59
C GLN A 81 18.57 26.62 -15.27
N LEU A 82 18.09 26.43 -14.04
CA LEU A 82 16.76 26.88 -13.63
C LEU A 82 16.60 28.41 -13.64
N VAL A 83 17.66 29.17 -13.33
CA VAL A 83 17.67 30.63 -13.51
C VAL A 83 17.60 31.00 -14.99
N GLU A 84 18.40 30.37 -15.85
CA GLU A 84 18.36 30.60 -17.30
C GLU A 84 16.97 30.27 -17.91
N TYR A 85 16.33 29.17 -17.49
CA TYR A 85 14.96 28.85 -17.92
C TYR A 85 13.92 29.87 -17.45
N ARG A 86 14.05 30.40 -16.22
CA ARG A 86 13.19 31.48 -15.72
C ARG A 86 13.38 32.77 -16.52
N ASP A 87 14.62 33.18 -16.74
CA ASP A 87 14.94 34.44 -17.41
C ASP A 87 14.54 34.40 -18.89
N ASN A 88 14.58 33.22 -19.52
CA ASN A 88 14.00 32.97 -20.85
C ASN A 88 12.46 32.98 -20.85
N TYR A 89 11.80 32.49 -19.78
CA TYR A 89 10.36 32.56 -19.62
C TYR A 89 9.87 34.00 -19.45
N GLU A 90 10.53 34.80 -18.59
CA GLU A 90 10.21 36.22 -18.38
C GLU A 90 10.37 37.04 -19.68
N GLN A 91 11.38 36.72 -20.52
CA GLN A 91 11.50 37.31 -21.86
C GLN A 91 10.34 36.91 -22.79
N LEU A 92 9.96 35.63 -22.81
CA LEU A 92 8.86 35.14 -23.66
C LEU A 92 7.51 35.75 -23.26
N GLU A 93 7.22 35.83 -21.96
CA GLU A 93 6.06 36.55 -21.42
C GLU A 93 6.11 38.05 -21.77
N GLY A 94 7.29 38.67 -21.71
CA GLY A 94 7.52 40.04 -22.15
C GLY A 94 7.15 40.26 -23.62
N PHE A 95 7.59 39.39 -24.52
CA PHE A 95 7.23 39.45 -25.94
C PHE A 95 5.73 39.19 -26.17
N GLN A 96 5.15 38.19 -25.49
CA GLN A 96 3.72 37.88 -25.60
C GLN A 96 2.85 39.07 -25.16
N ASN A 97 3.22 39.75 -24.07
CA ASN A 97 2.51 40.93 -23.60
C ASN A 97 2.65 42.13 -24.56
N GLN A 98 3.81 42.31 -25.20
CA GLN A 98 4.00 43.34 -26.23
C GLN A 98 3.16 43.08 -27.49
N GLU A 99 3.14 41.86 -28.01
CA GLU A 99 2.29 41.52 -29.17
C GLU A 99 0.79 41.61 -28.83
N LEU A 100 0.39 41.17 -27.64
CA LEU A 100 -0.98 41.33 -27.16
C LEU A 100 -1.38 42.81 -27.04
N ALA A 101 -0.47 43.70 -26.62
CA ALA A 101 -0.71 45.14 -26.59
C ALA A 101 -0.85 45.74 -28.01
N LYS A 102 -0.01 45.33 -28.96
CA LYS A 102 -0.13 45.72 -30.38
C LYS A 102 -1.47 45.27 -30.97
N ILE A 103 -1.86 44.02 -30.77
CA ILE A 103 -3.14 43.46 -31.24
C ILE A 103 -4.32 44.24 -30.65
N LYS A 104 -4.32 44.52 -29.34
CA LYS A 104 -5.33 45.36 -28.68
C LYS A 104 -5.41 46.76 -29.30
N HIS A 105 -4.27 47.37 -29.62
CA HIS A 105 -4.23 48.70 -30.25
C HIS A 105 -4.79 48.68 -31.69
N MET A 106 -4.42 47.68 -32.50
CA MET A 106 -4.97 47.52 -33.86
C MET A 106 -6.48 47.25 -33.84
N LEU A 107 -6.96 46.41 -32.92
CA LEU A 107 -8.39 46.15 -32.75
C LEU A 107 -9.16 47.42 -32.33
N LEU A 108 -8.62 48.22 -31.41
CA LEU A 108 -9.21 49.49 -31.01
C LEU A 108 -9.26 50.51 -32.17
N ILE A 109 -8.22 50.56 -33.02
CA ILE A 109 -8.22 51.39 -34.24
C ILE A 109 -9.30 50.90 -35.22
N ALA A 110 -9.40 49.60 -35.44
CA ALA A 110 -10.40 49.02 -36.33
C ALA A 110 -11.85 49.24 -35.82
N GLU A 111 -12.07 49.11 -34.50
CA GLU A 111 -13.36 49.36 -33.86
C GLU A 111 -13.76 50.83 -33.96
N ASN A 112 -12.83 51.77 -33.70
CA ASN A 112 -13.06 53.20 -33.88
C ASN A 112 -13.36 53.56 -35.35
N SER A 113 -12.63 52.98 -36.30
CA SER A 113 -12.88 53.22 -37.73
C SER A 113 -14.24 52.69 -38.17
N LEU A 114 -14.61 51.48 -37.73
CA LEU A 114 -15.91 50.87 -37.99
C LEU A 114 -17.04 51.66 -37.32
N GLN A 115 -16.79 52.28 -36.16
CA GLN A 115 -17.77 53.15 -35.51
C GLN A 115 -17.96 54.46 -36.29
N SER A 116 -16.89 55.09 -36.78
CA SER A 116 -16.97 56.25 -37.67
C SER A 116 -17.75 55.93 -38.96
N GLU A 117 -17.51 54.78 -39.58
CA GLU A 117 -18.23 54.34 -40.79
C GLU A 117 -19.73 54.09 -40.52
N LYS A 118 -20.09 53.53 -39.35
CA LYS A 118 -21.49 53.38 -38.93
C LYS A 118 -22.17 54.73 -38.74
N GLU A 119 -21.48 55.71 -38.17
CA GLU A 119 -22.01 57.06 -37.92
C GLU A 119 -22.22 57.82 -39.24
N GLU A 120 -21.25 57.78 -40.16
CA GLU A 120 -21.40 58.32 -41.53
C GLU A 120 -22.53 57.63 -42.30
N LYS A 121 -22.61 56.29 -42.23
CA LYS A 121 -23.72 55.54 -42.83
C LYS A 121 -25.08 55.90 -42.22
N HIS A 122 -25.12 56.27 -40.94
CA HIS A 122 -26.35 56.70 -40.28
C HIS A 122 -26.76 58.12 -40.70
N THR A 123 -25.83 59.07 -40.82
CA THR A 123 -26.14 60.42 -41.33
C THR A 123 -26.57 60.39 -42.79
N LEU A 124 -25.88 59.63 -43.65
CA LEU A 124 -26.29 59.40 -45.04
C LEU A 124 -27.66 58.75 -45.15
N LEU A 125 -28.01 57.82 -44.25
CA LEU A 125 -29.35 57.23 -44.22
C LEU A 125 -30.42 58.25 -43.82
N GLN A 126 -30.15 59.10 -42.81
CA GLN A 126 -31.05 60.19 -42.42
C GLN A 126 -31.24 61.24 -43.51
N GLU A 127 -30.19 61.54 -44.29
CA GLU A 127 -30.28 62.45 -45.45
C GLU A 127 -31.11 61.82 -46.57
N ASN A 128 -30.85 60.55 -46.92
CA ASN A 128 -31.64 59.83 -47.92
C ASN A 128 -33.12 59.72 -47.53
N THR A 129 -33.47 59.56 -46.25
CA THR A 129 -34.88 59.61 -45.82
C THR A 129 -35.51 61.00 -46.02
N LYS A 130 -34.81 62.08 -45.65
CA LYS A 130 -35.29 63.46 -45.87
C LYS A 130 -35.46 63.82 -47.34
N LEU A 131 -34.50 63.42 -48.19
CA LEU A 131 -34.58 63.60 -49.64
C LEU A 131 -35.75 62.81 -50.23
N LYS A 132 -35.99 61.58 -49.76
CA LYS A 132 -37.14 60.77 -50.17
C LYS A 132 -38.46 61.40 -49.73
N GLU A 133 -38.54 61.91 -48.50
CA GLU A 133 -39.71 62.64 -47.99
C GLU A 133 -40.01 63.87 -48.85
N SER A 134 -39.00 64.70 -49.17
CA SER A 134 -39.14 65.83 -50.10
C SER A 134 -39.65 65.37 -51.47
N MET A 135 -39.01 64.39 -52.10
CA MET A 135 -39.47 63.89 -53.41
C MET A 135 -40.90 63.35 -53.38
N THR A 136 -41.34 62.73 -52.28
CA THR A 136 -42.75 62.32 -52.13
C THR A 136 -43.70 63.52 -51.94
N PHE A 137 -43.28 64.58 -51.24
CA PHE A 137 -44.04 65.82 -51.13
C PHE A 137 -44.18 66.51 -52.50
N ASP A 138 -43.07 66.67 -53.22
CA ASP A 138 -43.03 67.29 -54.55
C ASP A 138 -43.87 66.49 -55.56
N SER A 139 -43.77 65.15 -55.55
CA SER A 139 -44.59 64.27 -56.39
C SER A 139 -46.09 64.37 -56.08
N ASN A 140 -46.47 64.49 -54.79
CA ASN A 140 -47.86 64.69 -54.39
C ASN A 140 -48.38 66.08 -54.81
N SER A 141 -47.54 67.12 -54.72
CA SER A 141 -47.87 68.48 -55.19
C SER A 141 -48.11 68.50 -56.70
N ILE A 142 -47.22 67.86 -57.48
CA ILE A 142 -47.37 67.70 -58.94
C ILE A 142 -48.64 66.91 -59.29
N LEU A 143 -48.99 65.87 -58.52
CA LEU A 143 -50.20 65.08 -58.74
C LEU A 143 -51.49 65.91 -58.55
N GLU A 144 -51.54 66.76 -57.52
CA GLU A 144 -52.68 67.64 -57.29
C GLU A 144 -52.73 68.79 -58.33
N GLU A 145 -51.59 69.33 -58.76
CA GLU A 145 -51.52 70.24 -59.91
C GLU A 145 -52.04 69.62 -61.22
N LEU A 146 -51.69 68.35 -61.49
CA LEU A 146 -52.17 67.63 -62.67
C LEU A 146 -53.68 67.37 -62.59
N LYS A 147 -54.20 67.06 -61.40
CA LYS A 147 -55.64 66.93 -61.14
C LYS A 147 -56.39 68.24 -61.41
N VAL A 148 -55.92 69.38 -60.88
CA VAL A 148 -56.49 70.70 -61.19
C VAL A 148 -56.42 71.02 -62.69
N LYS A 149 -55.33 70.66 -63.37
CA LYS A 149 -55.21 70.83 -64.84
C LYS A 149 -56.21 69.95 -65.60
N ASN A 150 -56.45 68.71 -65.17
CA ASN A 150 -57.46 67.82 -65.76
C ASN A 150 -58.90 68.34 -65.52
N ASP A 151 -59.18 68.88 -64.33
CA ASP A 151 -60.46 69.54 -64.04
C ASP A 151 -60.67 70.78 -64.94
N ILE A 152 -59.61 71.53 -65.25
CA ILE A 152 -59.67 72.64 -66.23
C ILE A 152 -59.88 72.12 -67.66
N ILE A 153 -59.17 71.06 -68.07
CA ILE A 153 -59.29 70.46 -69.42
C ILE A 153 -60.71 69.96 -69.66
N THR A 154 -61.27 69.16 -68.75
CA THR A 154 -62.64 68.63 -68.87
C THR A 154 -63.70 69.75 -68.92
N ASN A 155 -63.50 70.85 -68.17
CA ASN A 155 -64.35 72.04 -68.27
C ASN A 155 -64.20 72.79 -69.60
N LEU A 156 -63.02 72.80 -70.22
CA LEU A 156 -62.78 73.37 -71.55
C LEU A 156 -63.36 72.47 -72.66
N GLU A 157 -63.25 71.15 -72.53
CA GLU A 157 -63.87 70.18 -73.43
C GLU A 157 -65.40 70.30 -73.40
N ALA A 158 -66.01 70.39 -72.22
CA ALA A 158 -67.45 70.62 -72.09
C ALA A 158 -67.90 71.95 -72.74
N LYS A 159 -67.11 73.02 -72.61
CA LYS A 159 -67.35 74.30 -73.31
C LYS A 159 -67.18 74.18 -74.82
N LYS A 160 -66.16 73.43 -75.28
CA LYS A 160 -65.90 73.18 -76.70
C LYS A 160 -67.06 72.40 -77.33
N SER A 161 -67.50 71.31 -76.73
CA SER A 161 -68.65 70.54 -77.21
C SER A 161 -69.94 71.35 -77.21
N LYS A 162 -70.12 72.28 -76.25
CA LYS A 162 -71.24 73.23 -76.32
C LYS A 162 -71.11 74.17 -77.53
N LEU A 163 -69.96 74.80 -77.73
CA LEU A 163 -69.74 75.70 -78.87
C LEU A 163 -69.84 74.98 -80.23
N GLU A 164 -69.47 73.69 -80.28
CA GLU A 164 -69.67 72.84 -81.46
C GLU A 164 -71.17 72.57 -81.71
N MET A 165 -71.98 72.39 -80.66
CA MET A 165 -73.44 72.30 -80.77
C MET A 165 -74.06 73.64 -81.22
N ASP A 166 -73.70 74.76 -80.57
CA ASP A 166 -74.18 76.10 -80.91
C ASP A 166 -73.83 76.47 -82.38
N LEU A 167 -72.71 75.97 -82.92
CA LEU A 167 -72.30 76.12 -84.33
C LEU A 167 -73.09 75.25 -85.32
N ILE A 168 -73.54 74.07 -84.90
CA ILE A 168 -74.39 73.19 -85.72
C ILE A 168 -75.78 73.82 -85.87
N ASP A 169 -76.37 74.29 -84.76
CA ASP A 169 -77.68 74.95 -84.74
C ASP A 169 -77.69 76.25 -85.56
N LEU A 170 -76.59 77.02 -85.54
CA LEU A 170 -76.43 78.20 -86.39
C LEU A 170 -76.33 77.83 -87.89
N ASN A 171 -75.58 76.76 -88.23
CA ASN A 171 -75.43 76.32 -89.61
C ASN A 171 -76.71 75.73 -90.20
N THR A 172 -77.54 75.02 -89.42
CA THR A 172 -78.86 74.57 -89.91
C THR A 172 -79.75 75.78 -90.19
N SER A 173 -79.92 76.68 -89.23
CA SER A 173 -80.75 77.88 -89.38
C SER A 173 -80.32 78.80 -90.54
N ASN A 174 -79.03 78.83 -90.90
CA ASN A 174 -78.51 79.67 -91.98
C ASN A 174 -78.52 78.98 -93.36
N ASN A 175 -78.71 77.65 -93.44
CA ASN A 175 -78.94 76.97 -94.70
C ASN A 175 -80.41 77.05 -95.13
N ASP A 176 -81.35 76.97 -94.18
CA ASP A 176 -82.79 77.05 -94.47
C ASP A 176 -83.16 78.39 -95.13
N THR A 177 -82.59 79.51 -94.67
CA THR A 177 -82.79 80.84 -95.27
C THR A 177 -82.21 80.99 -96.68
N LEU A 178 -81.03 80.40 -96.92
CA LEU A 178 -80.37 80.45 -98.24
C LEU A 178 -81.08 79.60 -99.31
N ILE A 179 -81.83 78.57 -98.90
CA ILE A 179 -82.67 77.77 -99.81
C ILE A 179 -83.87 78.59 -100.31
N GLU A 180 -84.46 79.42 -99.44
CA GLU A 180 -85.61 80.27 -99.79
C GLU A 180 -85.18 81.40 -100.76
N GLU A 181 -84.12 82.14 -100.44
CA GLU A 181 -83.61 83.25 -101.26
C GLU A 181 -83.19 82.81 -102.68
N LYS A 182 -82.62 81.61 -102.82
CA LYS A 182 -82.24 81.05 -104.13
C LYS A 182 -83.45 80.81 -105.05
N SER A 183 -84.63 80.51 -104.51
CA SER A 183 -85.83 80.15 -105.28
C SER A 183 -86.37 81.29 -106.15
N ASP A 184 -86.20 82.54 -105.72
CA ASP A 184 -86.73 83.71 -106.42
C ASP A 184 -85.75 84.33 -107.43
N LEU A 185 -84.44 84.14 -107.25
CA LEU A 185 -83.43 84.61 -108.21
C LEU A 185 -83.48 83.84 -109.54
N GLU A 186 -83.73 82.52 -109.51
CA GLU A 186 -83.82 81.71 -110.73
C GLU A 186 -85.02 82.10 -111.63
N LYS A 187 -86.10 82.68 -111.06
CA LYS A 187 -87.26 83.19 -111.83
C LYS A 187 -86.95 84.45 -112.64
N GLN A 188 -86.03 85.31 -112.17
CA GLN A 188 -85.77 86.60 -112.83
C GLN A 188 -84.86 86.46 -114.06
N LEU A 189 -83.91 85.52 -114.05
CA LEU A 189 -82.94 85.33 -115.14
C LEU A 189 -83.55 84.81 -116.46
N ALA A 190 -84.76 84.25 -116.44
CA ALA A 190 -85.44 83.72 -117.63
C ALA A 190 -85.94 84.81 -118.60
N VAL A 191 -86.18 86.05 -118.12
CA VAL A 191 -86.81 87.12 -118.91
C VAL A 191 -85.78 87.92 -119.74
N SER A 192 -84.58 88.12 -119.21
CA SER A 192 -83.60 89.08 -119.73
C SER A 192 -82.73 88.58 -120.90
N ARG A 193 -83.16 87.54 -121.63
CA ARG A 193 -82.39 86.92 -122.73
C ARG A 193 -82.95 87.13 -124.15
N LYS A 194 -83.93 88.03 -124.33
CA LYS A 194 -84.64 88.18 -125.62
C LYS A 194 -84.42 89.49 -126.40
N ASN A 195 -83.65 90.44 -125.88
CA ASN A 195 -83.39 91.74 -126.52
C ASN A 195 -81.90 92.10 -126.56
N PHE A 196 -81.47 92.57 -127.74
CA PHE A 196 -80.36 93.49 -128.04
C PHE A 196 -79.27 92.94 -128.99
N GLU A 197 -79.55 93.03 -130.29
CA GLU A 197 -78.61 92.76 -131.40
C GLU A 197 -78.71 93.90 -132.44
N ALA A 198 -77.77 94.86 -132.43
CA ALA A 198 -77.63 95.87 -133.50
C ALA A 198 -76.31 96.68 -133.43
N TYR A 199 -75.85 97.10 -134.63
CA TYR A 199 -75.02 98.28 -134.93
C TYR A 199 -73.49 98.27 -134.64
N LYS A 200 -72.60 98.87 -135.46
CA LYS A 200 -72.41 98.87 -136.95
C LYS A 200 -70.95 99.28 -137.30
N LEU A 201 -70.56 99.16 -138.57
CA LEU A 201 -69.19 99.25 -139.12
C LEU A 201 -68.79 100.61 -139.77
N ALA A 202 -67.47 100.86 -139.82
CA ALA A 202 -66.66 101.51 -140.89
C ALA A 202 -66.59 103.06 -141.12
N GLN A 203 -65.36 103.55 -141.37
CA GLN A 203 -64.98 104.56 -142.41
C GLN A 203 -63.45 104.60 -142.69
N SER A 204 -62.94 105.51 -143.55
CA SER A 204 -61.63 105.37 -144.25
C SER A 204 -60.93 106.69 -144.68
N SER A 205 -59.60 106.63 -144.90
CA SER A 205 -58.70 107.51 -145.70
C SER A 205 -58.24 108.89 -145.17
N ASN A 206 -56.91 109.13 -145.09
CA ASN A 206 -56.17 110.14 -145.89
C ASN A 206 -54.67 110.35 -145.52
N ASN A 207 -53.81 110.42 -146.55
CA ASN A 207 -52.56 111.22 -146.73
C ASN A 207 -51.45 111.29 -145.64
N ASP A 208 -50.31 110.65 -145.96
CA ASP A 208 -48.87 110.97 -145.77
C ASP A 208 -48.32 111.71 -144.53
N ASN A 209 -49.01 112.70 -143.97
CA ASN A 209 -48.56 113.45 -142.80
C ASN A 209 -48.53 112.57 -141.53
N ASP A 210 -49.38 111.54 -141.50
CA ASP A 210 -49.37 110.51 -140.47
C ASP A 210 -48.12 109.61 -140.56
N MET A 211 -47.49 109.45 -141.73
CA MET A 211 -46.28 108.64 -141.88
C MET A 211 -45.09 109.26 -141.12
N ILE A 212 -44.97 110.59 -141.12
CA ILE A 212 -43.96 111.30 -140.34
C ILE A 212 -44.23 111.12 -138.84
N LYS A 213 -45.47 111.31 -138.38
CA LYS A 213 -45.84 111.08 -136.98
C LYS A 213 -45.65 109.63 -136.52
N ILE A 214 -45.88 108.66 -137.40
CA ILE A 214 -45.60 107.24 -137.13
C ILE A 214 -44.10 107.03 -136.95
N LEU A 215 -43.25 107.63 -137.79
CA LEU A 215 -41.79 107.54 -137.67
C LEU A 215 -41.24 108.29 -136.44
N GLU A 216 -41.80 109.46 -136.10
CA GLU A 216 -41.46 110.20 -134.87
C GLU A 216 -41.89 109.43 -133.61
N SER A 217 -43.08 108.83 -133.63
CA SER A 217 -43.57 107.95 -132.56
C SER A 217 -42.73 106.68 -132.42
N GLN A 218 -42.32 106.06 -133.55
CA GLN A 218 -41.40 104.92 -133.55
C GLN A 218 -40.02 105.29 -133.03
N LEU A 219 -39.47 106.46 -133.38
CA LEU A 219 -38.23 106.96 -132.79
C LEU A 219 -38.37 107.17 -131.28
N TYR A 220 -39.44 107.82 -130.82
CA TYR A 220 -39.69 108.03 -129.39
C TYR A 220 -39.85 106.70 -128.62
N MET A 221 -40.55 105.71 -129.19
CA MET A 221 -40.62 104.36 -128.61
C MET A 221 -39.24 103.70 -128.56
N VAL A 222 -38.45 103.75 -129.63
CA VAL A 222 -37.10 103.15 -129.66
C VAL A 222 -36.13 103.86 -128.70
N GLU A 223 -36.26 105.17 -128.49
CA GLU A 223 -35.46 105.89 -127.47
C GLU A 223 -35.88 105.51 -126.05
N ASN A 224 -37.19 105.40 -125.78
CA ASN A 224 -37.71 104.97 -124.48
C ASN A 224 -37.38 103.49 -124.19
N GLU A 225 -37.42 102.62 -125.20
CA GLU A 225 -36.94 101.23 -125.13
C GLU A 225 -35.43 101.18 -124.87
N ARG A 226 -34.61 101.94 -125.61
CA ARG A 226 -33.16 102.05 -125.41
C ARG A 226 -32.83 102.46 -123.96
N ASP A 227 -33.52 103.48 -123.44
CA ASP A 227 -33.22 104.00 -122.11
C ASP A 227 -33.80 103.09 -121.00
N GLY A 228 -34.89 102.37 -121.27
CA GLY A 228 -35.38 101.26 -120.43
C GLY A 228 -34.41 100.07 -120.38
N PHE A 229 -33.88 99.62 -121.54
CA PHE A 229 -32.83 98.60 -121.61
C PHE A 229 -31.57 99.05 -120.86
N LYS A 230 -31.23 100.35 -120.93
CA LYS A 230 -30.09 100.93 -120.21
C LYS A 230 -30.29 100.94 -118.68
N SER A 231 -31.51 101.23 -118.20
CA SER A 231 -31.85 101.09 -116.77
C SER A 231 -31.77 99.64 -116.32
N SER A 232 -32.40 98.72 -117.07
CA SER A 232 -32.40 97.29 -116.76
C SER A 232 -30.98 96.68 -116.77
N LEU A 233 -30.10 97.13 -117.69
CA LEU A 233 -28.69 96.72 -117.70
C LEU A 233 -27.93 97.23 -116.47
N LEU A 234 -28.18 98.47 -116.04
CA LEU A 234 -27.57 99.04 -114.84
C LEU A 234 -28.05 98.33 -113.56
N GLU A 235 -29.35 98.06 -113.45
CA GLU A 235 -29.94 97.27 -112.35
C GLU A 235 -29.36 95.84 -112.30
N LEU A 236 -29.19 95.19 -113.45
CA LEU A 236 -28.56 93.87 -113.56
C LEU A 236 -27.08 93.90 -113.14
N GLU A 237 -26.34 94.95 -113.50
CA GLU A 237 -24.94 95.13 -113.11
C GLU A 237 -24.80 95.41 -111.60
N ILE A 238 -25.69 96.21 -111.01
CA ILE A 238 -25.77 96.43 -109.55
C ILE A 238 -26.08 95.12 -108.82
N ALA A 239 -27.14 94.40 -109.23
CA ALA A 239 -27.53 93.13 -108.61
C ALA A 239 -26.41 92.06 -108.71
N LYS A 240 -25.67 92.05 -109.81
CA LYS A 240 -24.46 91.22 -110.00
C LYS A 240 -23.32 91.64 -109.07
N HIS A 241 -23.08 92.93 -108.86
CA HIS A 241 -22.11 93.44 -107.90
C HIS A 241 -22.48 93.06 -106.45
N ASP A 242 -23.74 93.23 -106.05
CA ASP A 242 -24.25 92.86 -104.74
C ASP A 242 -24.16 91.34 -104.50
N ALA A 243 -24.48 90.52 -105.49
CA ALA A 243 -24.32 89.07 -105.43
C ALA A 243 -22.85 88.67 -105.20
N ILE A 244 -21.91 89.28 -105.93
CA ILE A 244 -20.47 89.06 -105.79
C ILE A 244 -19.96 89.53 -104.41
N GLU A 245 -20.49 90.62 -103.85
CA GLU A 245 -20.11 91.06 -102.51
C GLU A 245 -20.65 90.11 -101.42
N ASN A 246 -21.88 89.65 -101.55
CA ASN A 246 -22.48 88.69 -100.63
C ASN A 246 -21.80 87.32 -100.69
N GLU A 247 -21.38 86.86 -101.87
CA GLU A 247 -20.54 85.66 -102.01
C GLU A 247 -19.19 85.84 -101.30
N LYS A 248 -18.51 86.99 -101.46
CA LYS A 248 -17.27 87.30 -100.75
C LYS A 248 -17.45 87.30 -99.22
N LYS A 249 -18.56 87.84 -98.70
CA LYS A 249 -18.89 87.82 -97.27
C LYS A 249 -19.07 86.39 -96.76
N LEU A 250 -19.84 85.56 -97.47
CA LEU A 250 -20.05 84.14 -97.13
C LEU A 250 -18.73 83.32 -97.18
N ILE A 251 -17.85 83.61 -98.13
CA ILE A 251 -16.52 82.99 -98.22
C ILE A 251 -15.63 83.41 -97.03
N ALA A 252 -15.68 84.69 -96.62
CA ALA A 252 -14.93 85.18 -95.46
C ALA A 252 -15.44 84.58 -94.14
N GLU A 253 -16.76 84.48 -93.97
CA GLU A 253 -17.39 83.86 -92.80
C GLU A 253 -17.08 82.37 -92.69
N ARG A 254 -17.16 81.61 -93.81
CA ARG A 254 -16.73 80.21 -93.86
C ARG A 254 -15.27 80.05 -93.46
N LYS A 255 -14.36 80.83 -94.05
CA LYS A 255 -12.92 80.80 -93.68
C LYS A 255 -12.66 81.10 -92.21
N LEU A 256 -13.43 82.00 -91.61
CA LEU A 256 -13.34 82.29 -90.17
C LEU A 256 -13.86 81.11 -89.33
N GLN A 257 -14.90 80.42 -89.77
CA GLN A 257 -15.42 79.22 -89.10
C GLN A 257 -14.47 78.02 -89.24
N ASP A 258 -13.90 77.81 -90.43
CA ASP A 258 -12.87 76.79 -90.68
C ASP A 258 -11.64 77.02 -89.78
N ALA A 259 -11.18 78.27 -89.67
CA ALA A 259 -10.07 78.63 -88.78
C ALA A 259 -10.36 78.38 -87.29
N LYS A 260 -11.59 78.63 -86.83
CA LYS A 260 -12.02 78.28 -85.46
C LYS A 260 -12.01 76.77 -85.24
N LEU A 261 -12.54 75.99 -86.18
CA LEU A 261 -12.60 74.52 -86.09
C LEU A 261 -11.20 73.88 -86.13
N ILE A 262 -10.27 74.44 -86.91
CA ILE A 262 -8.86 74.03 -86.91
C ILE A 262 -8.22 74.31 -85.55
N ALA A 263 -8.36 75.53 -85.01
CA ALA A 263 -7.82 75.88 -83.70
C ALA A 263 -8.43 75.04 -82.56
N GLU A 264 -9.75 74.79 -82.60
CA GLU A 264 -10.41 73.91 -81.63
C GLU A 264 -9.84 72.49 -81.70
N LYS A 265 -9.75 71.90 -82.90
CA LYS A 265 -9.13 70.59 -83.14
C LYS A 265 -7.70 70.55 -82.57
N GLU A 266 -6.86 71.53 -82.87
CA GLU A 266 -5.49 71.60 -82.37
C GLU A 266 -5.44 71.63 -80.83
N THR A 267 -6.31 72.40 -80.17
CA THR A 267 -6.35 72.37 -78.69
C THR A 267 -6.85 71.05 -78.12
N LEU A 268 -7.76 70.36 -78.81
CA LEU A 268 -8.25 69.03 -78.41
C LEU A 268 -7.17 67.96 -78.62
N GLU A 269 -6.42 68.03 -79.71
CA GLU A 269 -5.30 67.15 -80.03
C GLU A 269 -4.15 67.30 -79.01
N VAL A 270 -3.81 68.53 -78.60
CA VAL A 270 -2.86 68.79 -77.50
C VAL A 270 -3.38 68.25 -76.15
N LYS A 271 -4.66 68.44 -75.83
CA LYS A 271 -5.27 67.89 -74.59
C LYS A 271 -5.25 66.36 -74.58
N LEU A 272 -5.55 65.72 -75.71
CA LEU A 272 -5.54 64.27 -75.88
C LEU A 272 -4.12 63.72 -75.69
N ASN A 273 -3.13 64.26 -76.40
CA ASN A 273 -1.71 63.89 -76.24
C ASN A 273 -1.21 64.05 -74.79
N HIS A 274 -1.69 65.08 -74.07
CA HIS A 274 -1.36 65.25 -72.65
C HIS A 274 -1.98 64.14 -71.78
N ARG A 275 -3.25 63.80 -71.98
CA ARG A 275 -3.92 62.71 -71.24
C ARG A 275 -3.35 61.33 -71.57
N GLU A 276 -2.92 61.08 -72.81
CA GLU A 276 -2.22 59.85 -73.17
C GLU A 276 -0.85 59.73 -72.45
N SER A 277 -0.13 60.84 -72.33
CA SER A 277 1.14 60.90 -71.57
C SER A 277 0.92 60.65 -70.07
N GLU A 278 -0.13 61.23 -69.49
CA GLU A 278 -0.55 61.01 -68.09
C GLU A 278 -0.96 59.54 -67.84
N ILE A 279 -1.81 58.97 -68.71
CA ILE A 279 -2.20 57.55 -68.67
C ILE A 279 -0.99 56.64 -68.80
N LYS A 280 0.01 56.99 -69.64
CA LYS A 280 1.24 56.22 -69.79
C LYS A 280 2.09 56.23 -68.51
N LYS A 281 2.20 57.38 -67.83
CA LYS A 281 2.88 57.47 -66.52
C LYS A 281 2.17 56.64 -65.45
N LEU A 282 0.86 56.81 -65.29
CA LEU A 282 0.07 56.08 -64.30
C LEU A 282 0.11 54.56 -64.53
N LYS A 283 0.18 54.09 -65.79
CA LYS A 283 0.38 52.67 -66.11
C LYS A 283 1.76 52.16 -65.71
N GLU A 284 2.81 52.97 -65.89
CA GLU A 284 4.18 52.60 -65.51
C GLU A 284 4.37 52.62 -63.98
N GLU A 285 3.79 53.61 -63.30
CA GLU A 285 3.75 53.68 -61.83
C GLU A 285 2.96 52.49 -61.25
N SER A 286 1.81 52.15 -61.81
CA SER A 286 1.03 50.97 -61.46
C SER A 286 1.80 49.66 -61.70
N ARG A 287 2.58 49.58 -62.79
CA ARG A 287 3.46 48.44 -63.08
C ARG A 287 4.58 48.31 -62.06
N GLY A 288 5.30 49.39 -61.76
CA GLY A 288 6.36 49.40 -60.74
C GLY A 288 5.85 49.10 -59.33
N LEU A 289 4.67 49.61 -58.96
CA LEU A 289 4.00 49.23 -57.71
C LEU A 289 3.67 47.75 -57.68
N LYS A 290 3.14 47.18 -58.77
CA LYS A 290 2.87 45.74 -58.85
C LYS A 290 4.16 44.91 -58.73
N GLU A 291 5.20 45.25 -59.48
CA GLU A 291 6.50 44.53 -59.42
C GLU A 291 7.11 44.58 -58.01
N ASN A 292 6.92 45.68 -57.26
CA ASN A 292 7.29 45.77 -55.84
C ASN A 292 6.42 44.89 -54.93
N TYR A 293 5.09 44.84 -55.13
CA TYR A 293 4.21 43.97 -54.35
C TYR A 293 4.45 42.48 -54.62
N ASP A 294 4.58 42.09 -55.89
CA ASP A 294 4.90 40.72 -56.31
C ASP A 294 6.25 40.28 -55.70
N SER A 295 7.26 41.16 -55.69
CA SER A 295 8.55 40.93 -55.00
C SER A 295 8.38 40.78 -53.49
N LYS A 296 7.55 41.62 -52.86
CA LYS A 296 7.36 41.58 -51.40
C LYS A 296 6.55 40.38 -50.93
N ILE A 297 5.61 39.89 -51.74
CA ILE A 297 4.92 38.61 -51.52
C ILE A 297 5.96 37.47 -51.51
N LYS A 298 6.85 37.41 -52.50
CA LYS A 298 7.90 36.39 -52.58
C LYS A 298 8.85 36.38 -51.38
N GLU A 299 9.26 37.55 -50.88
CA GLU A 299 10.05 37.64 -49.63
C GLU A 299 9.30 37.08 -48.40
N LEU A 300 7.97 37.29 -48.34
CA LEU A 300 7.13 36.80 -47.25
C LEU A 300 6.90 35.29 -47.35
N GLU A 301 6.74 34.76 -48.56
CA GLU A 301 6.67 33.32 -48.85
C GLU A 301 7.98 32.62 -48.44
N GLU A 302 9.14 33.10 -48.91
CA GLU A 302 10.46 32.55 -48.52
C GLU A 302 10.70 32.62 -46.99
N SER A 303 10.24 33.70 -46.34
CA SER A 303 10.28 33.82 -44.88
C SER A 303 9.33 32.85 -44.17
N SER A 304 8.17 32.56 -44.75
CA SER A 304 7.17 31.62 -44.24
C SER A 304 7.67 30.18 -44.34
N ASP A 305 8.23 29.80 -45.48
CA ASP A 305 8.83 28.48 -45.69
C ASP A 305 9.99 28.25 -44.74
N SER A 306 10.89 29.23 -44.59
CA SER A 306 12.02 29.17 -43.64
C SER A 306 11.55 28.93 -42.19
N LYS A 307 10.48 29.62 -41.76
CA LYS A 307 9.87 29.39 -40.44
C LYS A 307 9.21 28.01 -40.34
N THR A 308 8.58 27.54 -41.41
CA THR A 308 7.92 26.23 -41.47
C THR A 308 8.93 25.09 -41.33
N TYR A 309 10.04 25.13 -42.07
CA TYR A 309 11.15 24.17 -41.91
C TYR A 309 11.76 24.21 -40.49
N LYS A 310 11.90 25.40 -39.89
CA LYS A 310 12.39 25.52 -38.51
C LYS A 310 11.41 24.91 -37.50
N ASN A 311 10.11 25.12 -37.68
CA ASN A 311 9.09 24.50 -36.83
C ASN A 311 9.10 22.98 -36.95
N MET A 312 9.14 22.42 -38.16
CA MET A 312 9.23 20.97 -38.38
C MET A 312 10.49 20.36 -37.71
N SER A 313 11.62 21.06 -37.75
CA SER A 313 12.85 20.63 -37.08
C SER A 313 12.71 20.63 -35.55
N LEU A 314 12.07 21.66 -34.97
CA LEU A 314 11.80 21.75 -33.54
C LEU A 314 10.77 20.71 -33.08
N GLU A 315 9.73 20.44 -33.88
CA GLU A 315 8.75 19.38 -33.62
C GLU A 315 9.41 17.99 -33.60
N GLY A 316 10.34 17.73 -34.52
CA GLY A 316 11.17 16.52 -34.53
C GLY A 316 12.00 16.37 -33.25
N GLN A 317 12.71 17.42 -32.83
CA GLN A 317 13.48 17.42 -31.58
C GLN A 317 12.58 17.21 -30.35
N ILE A 318 11.41 17.83 -30.31
CA ILE A 318 10.41 17.64 -29.24
C ILE A 318 9.90 16.20 -29.23
N GLN A 319 9.71 15.55 -30.38
CA GLN A 319 9.30 14.15 -30.48
C GLN A 319 10.41 13.19 -30.02
N GLU A 320 11.67 13.47 -30.37
CA GLU A 320 12.83 12.69 -29.93
C GLU A 320 13.01 12.77 -28.41
N LEU A 321 13.00 13.98 -27.83
CA LEU A 321 13.06 14.22 -26.38
C LEU A 321 11.88 13.56 -25.64
N LYS A 322 10.66 13.58 -26.19
CA LYS A 322 9.52 12.83 -25.64
C LYS A 322 9.77 11.31 -25.66
N SER A 323 10.42 10.78 -26.69
CA SER A 323 10.78 9.36 -26.76
C SER A 323 11.80 8.97 -25.69
N GLU A 324 12.76 9.85 -25.39
CA GLU A 324 13.81 9.62 -24.40
C GLU A 324 13.31 9.82 -22.96
N LEU A 325 12.42 10.79 -22.73
CA LEU A 325 11.68 10.93 -21.47
C LEU A 325 10.85 9.68 -21.17
N ASN A 326 10.15 9.12 -22.16
CA ASN A 326 9.38 7.88 -21.98
C ASN A 326 10.29 6.65 -21.72
N LYS A 327 11.45 6.55 -22.37
CA LYS A 327 12.45 5.49 -22.06
C LYS A 327 12.93 5.61 -20.62
N THR A 328 13.38 6.79 -20.21
CA THR A 328 13.93 7.05 -18.87
C THR A 328 12.88 6.88 -17.76
N LEU A 329 11.61 7.23 -18.02
CA LEU A 329 10.49 6.94 -17.13
C LEU A 329 10.31 5.43 -16.89
N ASN A 330 10.22 4.63 -17.97
CA ASN A 330 10.08 3.17 -17.88
C ASN A 330 11.30 2.51 -17.18
N ASP A 331 12.50 3.02 -17.45
CA ASP A 331 13.74 2.61 -16.78
C ASP A 331 13.70 2.90 -15.27
N LEU A 332 13.09 4.01 -14.86
CA LEU A 332 12.96 4.40 -13.46
C LEU A 332 11.85 3.63 -12.75
N GLU A 333 10.73 3.34 -13.43
CA GLU A 333 9.66 2.48 -12.93
C GLU A 333 10.12 1.03 -12.74
N THR A 334 10.87 0.47 -13.68
CA THR A 334 11.46 -0.88 -13.54
C THR A 334 12.55 -0.94 -12.47
N LYS A 335 13.39 0.10 -12.31
CA LYS A 335 14.32 0.23 -11.17
C LYS A 335 13.60 0.33 -9.82
N SER A 336 12.52 1.11 -9.76
CA SER A 336 11.66 1.25 -8.57
C SER A 336 11.02 -0.09 -8.19
N SER A 337 10.50 -0.82 -9.18
CA SER A 337 9.88 -2.14 -9.00
C SER A 337 10.89 -3.16 -8.43
N ARG A 338 12.09 -3.25 -9.02
CA ARG A 338 13.19 -4.09 -8.49
C ARG A 338 13.63 -3.68 -7.08
N SER A 339 13.62 -2.38 -6.76
CA SER A 339 13.93 -1.88 -5.41
C SER A 339 12.86 -2.26 -4.39
N LEU A 340 11.58 -2.30 -4.79
CA LEU A 340 10.49 -2.79 -3.96
C LEU A 340 10.58 -4.31 -3.75
N GLU A 341 10.97 -5.07 -4.78
CA GLU A 341 11.23 -6.51 -4.68
C GLU A 341 12.39 -6.82 -3.71
N THR A 342 13.52 -6.09 -3.79
CA THR A 342 14.65 -6.29 -2.87
C THR A 342 14.36 -5.81 -1.46
N ALA A 343 13.59 -4.74 -1.27
CA ALA A 343 13.10 -4.34 0.06
C ALA A 343 12.17 -5.41 0.67
N ASN A 344 11.36 -6.08 -0.15
CA ASN A 344 10.48 -7.17 0.30
C ASN A 344 11.25 -8.48 0.57
N SER A 345 12.32 -8.78 -0.16
CA SER A 345 13.19 -9.93 0.16
C SER A 345 14.01 -9.68 1.42
N PHE A 346 14.51 -8.46 1.64
CA PHE A 346 15.16 -8.06 2.90
C PHE A 346 14.22 -8.25 4.11
N LYS A 347 12.96 -7.79 4.03
CA LYS A 347 11.99 -8.00 5.12
C LYS A 347 11.72 -9.48 5.42
N ARG A 348 11.72 -10.35 4.40
CA ARG A 348 11.58 -11.80 4.60
C ARG A 348 12.80 -12.37 5.34
N LEU A 349 14.01 -12.02 4.89
CA LEU A 349 15.25 -12.44 5.55
C LEU A 349 15.35 -11.89 6.98
N GLU A 350 14.84 -10.69 7.25
CA GLU A 350 14.75 -10.10 8.59
C GLU A 350 13.83 -10.92 9.50
N THR A 351 12.61 -11.26 9.04
CA THR A 351 11.71 -12.16 9.80
C THR A 351 12.27 -13.57 9.97
N GLU A 352 13.04 -14.09 9.00
CA GLU A 352 13.72 -15.38 9.10
C GLU A 352 14.85 -15.34 10.13
N CYS A 353 15.65 -14.26 10.15
CA CYS A 353 16.66 -14.03 11.18
C CYS A 353 16.06 -13.99 12.59
N ASP A 354 14.91 -13.34 12.78
CA ASP A 354 14.25 -13.25 14.09
C ASP A 354 13.61 -14.58 14.53
N ASN A 355 12.99 -15.33 13.62
CA ASN A 355 12.54 -16.69 13.89
C ASN A 355 13.72 -17.60 14.32
N LEU A 356 14.86 -17.51 13.63
CA LEU A 356 16.06 -18.29 13.97
C LEU A 356 16.68 -17.86 15.31
N ARG A 357 16.62 -16.56 15.68
CA ARG A 357 17.02 -16.07 17.00
C ARG A 357 16.12 -16.62 18.11
N GLU A 358 14.80 -16.70 17.88
CA GLU A 358 13.86 -17.27 18.84
C GLU A 358 14.05 -18.80 18.97
N GLU A 359 14.23 -19.53 17.87
CA GLU A 359 14.60 -20.94 17.90
C GLU A 359 15.88 -21.20 18.69
N LEU A 360 16.93 -20.39 18.47
CA LEU A 360 18.21 -20.53 19.14
C LEU A 360 18.05 -20.29 20.66
N LYS A 361 17.36 -19.23 21.06
CA LYS A 361 17.02 -18.94 22.45
C LYS A 361 16.23 -20.07 23.12
N ASN A 362 15.26 -20.67 22.41
CA ASN A 362 14.50 -21.82 22.91
C ASN A 362 15.38 -23.08 23.07
N LYS A 363 16.32 -23.31 22.15
CA LYS A 363 17.34 -24.37 22.26
C LYS A 363 18.33 -24.14 23.40
N GLU A 364 18.70 -22.88 23.69
CA GLU A 364 19.53 -22.53 24.85
C GLU A 364 18.84 -22.82 26.19
N VAL A 365 17.53 -22.51 26.31
CA VAL A 365 16.73 -22.85 27.49
C VAL A 365 16.67 -24.38 27.68
N LEU A 366 16.30 -25.13 26.64
CA LEU A 366 16.27 -26.60 26.69
C LEU A 366 17.62 -27.21 27.04
N LEU A 367 18.73 -26.64 26.55
CA LEU A 367 20.09 -27.08 26.90
C LEU A 367 20.44 -26.78 28.36
N LYS A 368 19.96 -25.67 28.91
CA LYS A 368 20.15 -25.30 30.33
C LYS A 368 19.37 -26.24 31.25
N ASP A 369 18.12 -26.55 30.90
CA ASP A 369 17.26 -27.46 31.67
C ASP A 369 17.78 -28.90 31.60
N SER A 370 18.25 -29.34 30.42
CA SER A 370 18.91 -30.64 30.24
C SER A 370 20.20 -30.76 31.08
N LYS A 371 21.02 -29.70 31.17
CA LYS A 371 22.18 -29.67 32.07
C LYS A 371 21.79 -29.67 33.55
N ALA A 372 20.64 -29.08 33.91
CA ALA A 372 20.14 -29.12 35.28
C ALA A 372 19.69 -30.53 35.68
N THR A 373 18.97 -31.26 34.80
CA THR A 373 18.59 -32.65 35.05
C THR A 373 19.80 -33.58 35.03
N GLU A 374 20.76 -33.39 34.12
CA GLU A 374 22.03 -34.13 34.10
C GLU A 374 22.79 -33.98 35.43
N ASN A 375 22.88 -32.76 35.97
CA ASN A 375 23.53 -32.50 37.26
C ASN A 375 22.75 -33.09 38.44
N SER A 376 21.41 -33.08 38.41
CA SER A 376 20.58 -33.73 39.42
C SER A 376 20.77 -35.26 39.43
N LEU A 377 20.78 -35.88 38.24
CA LEU A 377 21.01 -37.32 38.08
C LEU A 377 22.44 -37.72 38.49
N LYS A 378 23.44 -36.88 38.23
CA LYS A 378 24.81 -37.06 38.74
C LYS A 378 24.85 -37.00 40.28
N LEU A 379 24.15 -36.05 40.90
CA LEU A 379 24.07 -35.93 42.35
C LEU A 379 23.44 -37.20 42.96
N GLU A 380 22.28 -37.61 42.45
CA GLU A 380 21.58 -38.83 42.90
C GLU A 380 22.44 -40.09 42.70
N LEU A 381 23.14 -40.22 41.56
CA LEU A 381 24.09 -41.31 41.32
C LEU A 381 25.22 -41.33 42.37
N THR A 382 25.76 -40.17 42.77
CA THR A 382 26.76 -40.12 43.83
C THR A 382 26.20 -40.48 45.21
N GLU A 383 24.93 -40.17 45.47
CA GLU A 383 24.25 -40.55 46.72
C GLU A 383 23.96 -42.05 46.78
N GLN A 384 23.47 -42.64 45.68
CA GLN A 384 23.27 -44.09 45.57
C GLN A 384 24.59 -44.85 45.69
N ARG A 385 25.69 -44.32 45.11
CA ARG A 385 27.05 -44.88 45.31
C ARG A 385 27.50 -44.84 46.76
N LYS A 386 27.20 -43.76 47.51
CA LYS A 386 27.49 -43.68 48.95
C LYS A 386 26.68 -44.72 49.74
N LYS A 387 25.37 -44.83 49.48
CA LYS A 387 24.48 -45.83 50.09
C LYS A 387 24.95 -47.26 49.83
N PHE A 388 25.39 -47.56 48.60
CA PHE A 388 25.93 -48.88 48.26
C PHE A 388 27.27 -49.16 48.97
N ALA A 389 28.16 -48.16 49.08
CA ALA A 389 29.42 -48.31 49.81
C ALA A 389 29.22 -48.49 51.33
N GLN A 390 28.21 -47.83 51.91
CA GLN A 390 27.78 -48.04 53.30
C GLN A 390 27.23 -49.46 53.50
N LEU A 391 26.31 -49.90 52.64
CA LEU A 391 25.76 -51.27 52.70
C LEU A 391 26.85 -52.34 52.51
N ASN A 392 27.85 -52.09 51.66
CA ASN A 392 28.97 -53.01 51.48
C ASN A 392 29.88 -53.08 52.71
N THR A 393 30.10 -51.97 53.42
CA THR A 393 30.86 -52.00 54.70
C THR A 393 30.04 -52.59 55.85
N GLU A 394 28.73 -52.40 55.88
CA GLU A 394 27.82 -53.15 56.78
C GLU A 394 27.86 -54.66 56.50
N PHE A 395 27.91 -55.07 55.22
CA PHE A 395 28.05 -56.46 54.82
C PHE A 395 29.42 -57.06 55.21
N GLU A 396 30.53 -56.35 54.96
CA GLU A 396 31.87 -56.77 55.40
C GLU A 396 31.97 -56.90 56.93
N ASN A 397 31.35 -55.99 57.69
CA ASN A 397 31.22 -56.11 59.15
C ASN A 397 30.40 -57.34 59.58
N CYS A 398 29.29 -57.63 58.89
CA CYS A 398 28.45 -58.79 59.17
C CYS A 398 29.16 -60.11 58.86
N VAL A 399 29.93 -60.18 57.77
CA VAL A 399 30.80 -61.32 57.43
C VAL A 399 31.88 -61.49 58.50
N SER A 400 32.54 -60.40 58.93
CA SER A 400 33.56 -60.44 59.99
C SER A 400 33.00 -61.00 61.31
N GLN A 401 31.80 -60.58 61.71
CA GLN A 401 31.11 -61.11 62.90
C GLN A 401 30.74 -62.59 62.73
N MET A 402 30.37 -63.02 61.53
CA MET A 402 30.04 -64.42 61.24
C MET A 402 31.29 -65.33 61.29
N ASP A 403 32.44 -64.84 60.83
CA ASP A 403 33.74 -65.53 60.99
C ASP A 403 34.16 -65.62 62.47
N GLU A 404 33.98 -64.56 63.27
CA GLU A 404 34.23 -64.60 64.71
C GLU A 404 33.33 -65.61 65.44
N LEU A 405 32.05 -65.65 65.10
CA LEU A 405 31.11 -66.64 65.61
C LEU A 405 31.47 -68.07 65.16
N SER A 406 31.96 -68.27 63.94
CA SER A 406 32.44 -69.58 63.47
C SER A 406 33.65 -70.06 64.30
N ARG A 407 34.64 -69.19 64.52
CA ARG A 407 35.81 -69.52 65.35
C ARG A 407 35.44 -69.79 66.81
N SER A 408 34.49 -69.02 67.37
CA SER A 408 33.96 -69.26 68.72
C SER A 408 33.27 -70.62 68.81
N ARG A 409 32.47 -70.97 67.80
CA ARG A 409 31.82 -72.29 67.68
C ARG A 409 32.83 -73.43 67.55
N GLU A 410 33.85 -73.30 66.69
CA GLU A 410 34.92 -74.30 66.52
C GLU A 410 35.67 -74.56 67.83
N SER A 411 35.96 -73.50 68.60
CA SER A 411 36.57 -73.60 69.94
C SER A 411 35.68 -74.37 70.93
N LEU A 412 34.38 -74.09 70.95
CA LEU A 412 33.41 -74.80 71.79
C LEU A 412 33.21 -76.25 71.35
N GLU A 413 33.23 -76.55 70.05
CA GLU A 413 33.19 -77.92 69.53
C GLU A 413 34.46 -78.72 69.92
N MET A 414 35.63 -78.08 69.98
CA MET A 414 36.85 -78.71 70.53
C MET A 414 36.74 -78.95 72.05
N GLU A 415 36.29 -77.97 72.84
CA GLU A 415 36.13 -78.12 74.30
C GLU A 415 35.10 -79.23 74.64
N MET A 416 34.01 -79.32 73.88
CA MET A 416 33.03 -80.41 74.00
C MET A 416 33.64 -81.77 73.66
N LYS A 417 34.52 -81.84 72.65
CA LYS A 417 35.20 -83.07 72.24
C LYS A 417 36.24 -83.53 73.27
N GLU A 418 36.97 -82.58 73.87
CA GLU A 418 37.88 -82.85 75.00
C GLU A 418 37.12 -83.39 76.22
N LYS A 419 36.02 -82.75 76.61
CA LYS A 419 35.14 -83.24 77.70
C LYS A 419 34.54 -84.61 77.39
N SER A 420 34.23 -84.91 76.13
CA SER A 420 33.75 -86.23 75.71
C SER A 420 34.82 -87.31 75.88
N LEU A 421 36.08 -87.04 75.54
CA LEU A 421 37.21 -87.96 75.77
C LEU A 421 37.47 -88.15 77.27
N LEU A 422 37.39 -87.08 78.06
CA LEU A 422 37.55 -87.15 79.52
C LEU A 422 36.43 -87.96 80.18
N LEU A 423 35.19 -87.89 79.66
CA LEU A 423 34.09 -88.75 80.09
C LEU A 423 34.35 -90.23 79.77
N GLU A 424 34.84 -90.53 78.56
CA GLU A 424 35.18 -91.90 78.15
C GLU A 424 36.33 -92.49 78.99
N GLU A 425 37.35 -91.71 79.34
CA GLU A 425 38.43 -92.13 80.25
C GLU A 425 37.92 -92.35 81.70
N ASN A 426 36.96 -91.54 82.15
CA ASN A 426 36.28 -91.75 83.43
C ASN A 426 35.42 -93.03 83.42
N ASP A 427 34.69 -93.34 82.35
CA ASP A 427 33.95 -94.61 82.23
C ASP A 427 34.87 -95.84 82.15
N ILE A 428 36.01 -95.72 81.47
CA ILE A 428 37.10 -96.73 81.50
C ILE A 428 37.64 -96.92 82.94
N SER A 429 37.68 -95.85 83.74
CA SER A 429 38.11 -95.90 85.14
C SER A 429 37.03 -96.49 86.06
N ILE A 430 35.76 -96.13 85.88
CA ILE A 430 34.61 -96.69 86.58
C ILE A 430 34.46 -98.19 86.29
N THR A 431 34.67 -98.63 85.04
CA THR A 431 34.63 -100.06 84.69
C THR A 431 35.81 -100.85 85.26
N LYS A 432 37.01 -100.27 85.36
CA LYS A 432 38.13 -100.86 86.13
C LYS A 432 37.77 -101.01 87.61
N LEU A 433 37.19 -99.99 88.24
CA LEU A 433 36.77 -100.04 89.65
C LEU A 433 35.66 -101.08 89.89
N LYS A 434 34.65 -101.16 89.01
CA LYS A 434 33.59 -102.19 89.08
C LYS A 434 34.15 -103.62 89.00
N ARG A 435 35.18 -103.86 88.17
CA ARG A 435 35.89 -105.15 88.14
C ARG A 435 36.60 -105.43 89.47
N ARG A 436 37.27 -104.43 90.04
CA ARG A 436 38.01 -104.54 91.30
C ARG A 436 37.12 -104.86 92.51
N ILE A 437 35.88 -104.37 92.52
CA ILE A 437 34.88 -104.72 93.54
C ILE A 437 34.49 -106.21 93.41
N LYS A 438 34.20 -106.67 92.19
CA LYS A 438 33.83 -108.07 91.93
C LYS A 438 34.94 -109.07 92.32
N GLU A 439 36.21 -108.70 92.11
CA GLU A 439 37.38 -109.46 92.58
C GLU A 439 37.42 -109.63 94.11
N ILE A 440 36.83 -108.71 94.88
CA ILE A 440 36.80 -108.76 96.35
C ILE A 440 35.62 -109.63 96.83
N ASP A 441 34.43 -109.44 96.25
CA ASP A 441 33.23 -110.20 96.62
C ASP A 441 33.41 -111.72 96.42
N GLU A 442 34.06 -112.14 95.33
CA GLU A 442 34.27 -113.56 95.00
C GLU A 442 35.25 -114.28 95.95
N ASN A 443 36.11 -113.55 96.68
CA ASN A 443 37.12 -114.14 97.59
C ASN A 443 36.66 -114.21 99.07
N LEU A 444 35.55 -113.56 99.42
CA LEU A 444 35.14 -113.40 100.82
C LEU A 444 34.74 -114.71 101.57
N PRO A 445 34.05 -115.69 100.95
CA PRO A 445 33.54 -116.86 101.69
C PRO A 445 34.62 -117.77 102.29
N GLY A 446 35.68 -118.08 101.53
CA GLY A 446 36.68 -119.08 101.90
C GLY A 446 37.56 -118.72 103.11
N THR A 447 37.62 -117.43 103.46
CA THR A 447 38.45 -116.94 104.58
C THR A 447 37.74 -117.08 105.94
N ILE A 448 36.42 -117.26 105.95
CA ILE A 448 35.61 -117.25 107.19
C ILE A 448 35.53 -118.64 107.83
N GLU A 449 35.46 -119.72 107.03
CA GLU A 449 35.33 -121.09 107.55
C GLU A 449 36.60 -121.64 108.23
N SER A 450 37.77 -121.07 107.91
CA SER A 450 39.07 -121.53 108.41
C SER A 450 39.43 -121.01 109.81
N SER A 451 38.74 -119.98 110.29
CA SER A 451 39.00 -119.28 111.56
C SER A 451 38.85 -120.18 112.81
N ASP A 452 39.89 -120.21 113.64
CA ASP A 452 39.94 -121.09 114.83
C ASP A 452 38.88 -120.78 115.89
N LEU A 453 38.38 -119.53 115.94
CA LEU A 453 37.27 -119.15 116.83
C LEU A 453 35.99 -119.97 116.54
N VAL A 454 35.75 -120.31 115.27
CA VAL A 454 34.61 -121.14 114.84
C VAL A 454 34.81 -122.61 115.26
N LYS A 455 36.06 -123.09 115.30
CA LYS A 455 36.40 -124.44 115.78
C LYS A 455 36.22 -124.53 117.31
N GLU A 456 36.63 -123.50 118.05
CA GLU A 456 36.48 -123.46 119.51
C GLU A 456 34.99 -123.41 119.93
N LEU A 457 34.16 -122.61 119.24
CA LEU A 457 32.72 -122.56 119.48
C LEU A 457 32.03 -123.92 119.24
N LYS A 458 32.36 -124.63 118.15
CA LYS A 458 31.87 -125.99 117.89
C LYS A 458 32.30 -126.99 118.99
N SER A 459 33.49 -126.81 119.58
CA SER A 459 33.97 -127.62 120.71
C SER A 459 33.18 -127.37 122.01
N LYS A 460 32.86 -126.10 122.31
CA LYS A 460 32.05 -125.72 123.49
C LYS A 460 30.63 -126.26 123.42
N VAL A 461 29.96 -126.19 122.26
CA VAL A 461 28.63 -126.78 122.03
C VAL A 461 28.62 -128.27 122.38
N LYS A 462 29.59 -129.03 121.84
CA LYS A 462 29.70 -130.49 122.05
C LYS A 462 29.90 -130.92 123.51
N LYS A 463 30.43 -130.04 124.38
CA LYS A 463 30.52 -130.30 125.83
C LYS A 463 29.18 -130.07 126.54
N LEU A 464 28.48 -128.97 126.21
CA LEU A 464 27.18 -128.63 126.82
C LEU A 464 26.09 -129.66 126.47
N GLU A 465 26.13 -130.23 125.27
CA GLU A 465 25.25 -131.35 124.85
C GLU A 465 25.41 -132.59 125.75
N GLY A 466 26.63 -132.90 126.21
CA GLY A 466 26.90 -134.02 127.10
C GLY A 466 26.40 -133.80 128.54
N GLU A 467 26.48 -132.58 129.05
CA GLU A 467 25.90 -132.23 130.37
C GLU A 467 24.37 -132.24 130.35
N LEU A 468 23.75 -131.94 129.20
CA LEU A 468 22.30 -132.00 129.00
C LEU A 468 21.78 -133.44 129.11
N GLU A 469 22.42 -134.40 128.45
CA GLU A 469 21.98 -135.82 128.50
C GLU A 469 22.12 -136.42 129.92
N ASN A 470 23.12 -135.98 130.69
CA ASN A 470 23.28 -136.38 132.10
C ASN A 470 22.20 -135.76 133.02
N LYS A 471 21.67 -134.57 132.73
CA LYS A 471 20.51 -134.03 133.47
C LYS A 471 19.18 -134.68 133.03
N LYS A 472 19.09 -135.10 131.77
CA LYS A 472 17.95 -135.82 131.18
C LYS A 472 17.79 -137.25 131.70
N SER A 473 18.87 -137.91 132.13
CA SER A 473 18.79 -139.19 132.85
C SER A 473 18.35 -139.01 134.32
N ALA A 474 18.83 -137.96 135.01
CA ALA A 474 18.38 -137.61 136.35
C ALA A 474 16.86 -137.29 136.41
N PHE A 475 16.33 -136.62 135.38
CA PHE A 475 14.90 -136.31 135.25
C PHE A 475 14.02 -137.58 135.29
N LYS A 476 14.43 -138.67 134.61
CA LYS A 476 13.70 -139.95 134.60
C LYS A 476 13.59 -140.61 135.98
N LEU A 477 14.51 -140.31 136.90
CA LEU A 477 14.44 -140.78 138.29
C LEU A 477 13.41 -139.98 139.11
N GLN A 478 13.20 -138.72 138.75
CA GLN A 478 12.27 -137.81 139.41
C GLN A 478 10.81 -138.07 138.99
N ASP A 479 10.57 -138.42 137.71
CA ASP A 479 9.24 -138.82 137.21
C ASP A 479 8.64 -140.01 137.97
N LYS A 480 9.45 -141.04 138.29
CA LYS A 480 8.95 -142.21 139.04
C LYS A 480 8.53 -141.81 140.47
N ARG A 481 9.26 -140.89 141.09
CA ARG A 481 8.94 -140.36 142.44
C ARG A 481 7.66 -139.52 142.46
N MET A 482 7.30 -138.90 141.34
CA MET A 482 6.01 -138.22 141.15
C MET A 482 4.84 -139.20 140.96
N LEU A 483 5.11 -140.43 140.53
CA LEU A 483 4.08 -141.45 140.31
C LEU A 483 3.52 -142.01 141.63
N ASP A 484 4.40 -142.24 142.62
CA ASP A 484 4.02 -142.79 143.94
C ASP A 484 3.01 -141.88 144.67
N MET A 485 3.24 -140.56 144.64
CA MET A 485 2.35 -139.59 145.31
C MET A 485 1.00 -139.39 144.60
N LYS A 486 0.91 -139.63 143.29
CA LYS A 486 -0.32 -139.36 142.52
C LYS A 486 -1.42 -140.41 142.73
N LYS A 487 -1.11 -141.58 143.31
CA LYS A 487 -2.08 -142.67 143.53
C LYS A 487 -2.56 -142.88 144.96
N THR A 488 -2.14 -142.07 145.93
CA THR A 488 -2.79 -142.02 147.27
C THR A 488 -4.15 -141.31 147.23
N LEU A 489 -4.32 -140.33 146.33
CA LEU A 489 -5.44 -139.38 146.35
C LEU A 489 -6.17 -139.14 145.01
N GLN A 490 -5.94 -139.97 143.98
CA GLN A 490 -7.05 -140.38 143.11
C GLN A 490 -7.70 -141.64 143.73
N LYS A 491 -8.21 -141.49 144.96
CA LYS A 491 -8.41 -142.62 145.89
C LYS A 491 -9.55 -143.56 145.52
N GLU A 492 -10.37 -143.20 144.52
CA GLU A 492 -11.19 -144.18 143.77
C GLU A 492 -11.66 -143.71 142.38
N LEU A 493 -11.90 -142.40 142.15
CA LEU A 493 -12.69 -141.94 140.98
C LEU A 493 -11.99 -141.02 139.95
N SER A 494 -12.58 -141.03 138.75
CA SER A 494 -11.97 -140.68 137.46
C SER A 494 -11.94 -139.17 137.08
N ARG A 495 -10.95 -138.84 136.24
CA ARG A 495 -10.95 -137.89 135.10
C ARG A 495 -11.83 -136.61 135.15
N SER A 496 -11.15 -135.46 135.21
CA SER A 496 -11.35 -134.28 134.34
C SER A 496 -10.09 -133.39 134.41
N ASN A 497 -9.59 -132.79 133.31
CA ASN A 497 -10.01 -131.53 132.65
C ASN A 497 -9.92 -130.29 133.58
N SER A 498 -9.48 -129.09 133.16
CA SER A 498 -8.78 -128.62 131.93
C SER A 498 -8.27 -127.17 132.17
N ASN A 499 -7.66 -126.53 131.16
CA ASN A 499 -7.57 -125.06 130.96
C ASN A 499 -6.59 -124.29 131.92
N HIS A 500 -6.10 -123.07 131.63
CA HIS A 500 -6.26 -122.16 130.46
C HIS A 500 -5.13 -121.09 130.33
N HIS A 501 -5.06 -120.42 129.16
CA HIS A 501 -4.71 -118.99 128.93
C HIS A 501 -3.26 -118.46 129.21
N HIS A 502 -2.78 -117.37 128.58
CA HIS A 502 -3.34 -116.47 127.53
C HIS A 502 -2.26 -115.68 126.71
N SER A 503 -2.63 -115.32 125.46
CA SER A 503 -2.43 -114.01 124.75
C SER A 503 -1.05 -113.44 124.34
N ASN A 504 -0.88 -112.70 123.22
CA ASN A 504 -1.75 -112.42 122.02
C ASN A 504 -0.91 -111.85 120.83
N GLU A 505 -1.41 -112.08 119.58
CA GLU A 505 -1.43 -111.22 118.34
C GLU A 505 -0.14 -110.59 117.73
N LEU A 506 0.13 -110.51 116.40
CA LEU A 506 -0.65 -110.22 115.14
C LEU A 506 -0.92 -108.70 114.94
N ASP A 507 -1.06 -108.04 113.76
CA ASP A 507 -1.00 -108.35 112.30
C ASP A 507 -0.98 -107.00 111.47
N LEU A 508 -0.89 -106.80 110.13
CA LEU A 508 -0.59 -107.56 108.87
C LEU A 508 -0.39 -106.55 107.67
N PHE A 509 0.51 -106.83 106.69
CA PHE A 509 0.61 -106.33 105.26
C PHE A 509 0.36 -104.84 104.84
N SER A 510 1.02 -104.36 103.75
CA SER A 510 0.40 -104.00 102.44
C SER A 510 1.19 -102.95 101.59
N LEU A 511 0.69 -102.64 100.37
CA LEU A 511 1.25 -101.78 99.31
C LEU A 511 0.51 -100.42 99.17
N HIS A 512 1.03 -99.57 98.25
CA HIS A 512 0.28 -98.71 97.29
C HIS A 512 0.04 -97.19 97.58
N ARG A 513 0.69 -96.34 96.74
CA ARG A 513 0.09 -95.30 95.84
C ARG A 513 -0.55 -93.99 96.39
N SER A 514 -0.25 -92.86 95.69
CA SER A 514 -1.04 -91.59 95.57
C SER A 514 -1.14 -90.66 96.82
N SER A 515 -1.46 -89.35 96.78
CA SER A 515 -1.69 -88.36 95.69
C SER A 515 -1.82 -86.90 96.23
N GLY A 516 -1.61 -85.87 95.39
CA GLY A 516 -1.99 -84.46 95.62
C GLY A 516 -0.79 -83.52 95.93
N SER A 517 -0.79 -82.22 95.58
CA SER A 517 -1.80 -81.36 94.92
C SER A 517 -1.18 -80.30 93.98
N THR A 518 -2.02 -79.65 93.16
CA THR A 518 -1.72 -78.59 92.14
C THR A 518 -1.81 -77.17 92.76
N PRO A 519 -1.77 -76.01 92.04
CA PRO A 519 -1.67 -75.69 90.58
C PRO A 519 -0.56 -74.63 90.25
N SER A 520 -0.37 -74.00 89.07
CA SER A 520 -1.17 -73.82 87.83
C SER A 520 -0.32 -73.75 86.53
N PHE A 521 -0.96 -74.08 85.40
CA PHE A 521 -0.63 -73.72 83.99
C PHE A 521 -1.18 -72.28 83.67
N PRO A 522 -1.29 -71.71 82.42
CA PRO A 522 -1.13 -72.24 81.04
C PRO A 522 -0.26 -71.37 80.05
N VAL A 523 -0.05 -71.63 78.74
CA VAL A 523 0.00 -72.83 77.84
C VAL A 523 0.63 -72.39 76.46
N HIS A 524 0.88 -73.35 75.57
CA HIS A 524 1.32 -73.31 74.13
C HIS A 524 0.95 -72.03 73.31
N GLY A 525 1.68 -71.62 72.25
CA GLY A 525 2.03 -72.34 71.00
C GLY A 525 0.92 -72.14 69.94
N GLY A 526 1.11 -72.19 68.61
CA GLY A 526 2.26 -72.45 67.71
C GLY A 526 1.75 -72.45 66.24
N SER A 527 2.60 -72.86 65.28
CA SER A 527 2.25 -73.22 63.88
C SER A 527 1.75 -72.15 62.87
N ASP A 528 2.54 -72.04 61.79
CA ASP A 528 2.18 -72.25 60.38
C ASP A 528 1.25 -71.28 59.58
N ALA A 529 1.92 -70.68 58.59
CA ALA A 529 1.50 -70.18 57.28
C ALA A 529 0.21 -70.72 56.63
N HIS A 530 -0.44 -69.91 55.76
CA HIS A 530 -0.32 -70.07 54.28
C HIS A 530 -1.09 -69.01 53.42
N PHE A 531 -0.53 -68.75 52.23
CA PHE A 531 -1.17 -68.48 50.92
C PHE A 531 -1.99 -67.19 50.54
N LEU A 532 -1.44 -66.52 49.51
CA LEU A 532 -2.00 -66.17 48.17
C LEU A 532 -2.87 -64.90 47.88
N ASN A 533 -2.35 -64.13 46.90
CA ASN A 533 -2.99 -63.46 45.74
C ASN A 533 -4.13 -62.43 45.91
N GLY A 534 -4.21 -61.46 44.98
CA GLY A 534 -5.42 -60.62 44.79
C GLY A 534 -5.31 -59.36 43.92
N SER A 535 -4.72 -59.42 42.73
CA SER A 535 -4.40 -58.26 41.87
C SER A 535 -5.57 -57.29 41.48
N ALA A 536 -5.24 -55.99 41.45
CA ALA A 536 -5.57 -54.99 40.39
C ALA A 536 -6.90 -54.16 40.32
N THR A 537 -6.74 -53.00 39.63
CA THR A 537 -7.66 -52.23 38.75
C THR A 537 -8.64 -51.13 39.25
N THR A 538 -8.26 -49.87 38.92
CA THR A 538 -9.03 -48.76 38.26
C THR A 538 -10.16 -47.93 38.91
N ARG A 539 -9.86 -46.61 39.05
CA ARG A 539 -10.58 -45.39 38.58
C ARG A 539 -12.10 -45.19 38.85
N HIS A 540 -12.50 -44.03 39.44
CA HIS A 540 -13.23 -42.95 38.70
C HIS A 540 -13.62 -41.63 39.45
N ARG A 541 -13.32 -40.47 38.81
CA ARG A 541 -14.16 -39.26 38.55
C ARG A 541 -14.64 -38.25 39.64
N LYS A 542 -15.15 -37.11 39.12
CA LYS A 542 -15.85 -35.94 39.73
C LYS A 542 -14.95 -34.91 40.46
N ASP A 543 -15.25 -33.60 40.50
CA ASP A 543 -16.30 -32.78 39.84
C ASP A 543 -15.94 -31.27 39.84
N SER A 544 -16.76 -30.45 39.15
CA SER A 544 -17.19 -29.06 39.49
C SER A 544 -16.98 -27.99 38.41
N SER A 545 -17.86 -26.96 38.45
CA SER A 545 -18.00 -25.87 37.47
C SER A 545 -18.21 -24.51 38.15
N SER A 546 -18.12 -23.42 37.39
CA SER A 546 -18.74 -22.13 37.74
C SER A 546 -19.15 -21.39 36.45
N SER A 547 -19.99 -20.36 36.58
CA SER A 547 -20.76 -19.80 35.46
C SER A 547 -21.02 -18.30 35.58
N SER A 548 -21.15 -17.65 34.42
CA SER A 548 -21.89 -16.40 34.24
C SER A 548 -22.42 -16.33 32.80
N ILE A 549 -23.58 -15.70 32.60
CA ILE A 549 -24.24 -15.54 31.30
C ILE A 549 -24.68 -14.08 31.17
N ASP A 550 -24.02 -13.34 30.29
CA ASP A 550 -24.51 -12.07 29.75
C ASP A 550 -25.05 -12.29 28.33
N ILE A 551 -26.17 -11.64 28.00
CA ILE A 551 -26.85 -11.81 26.70
C ILE A 551 -26.44 -10.65 25.77
N PRO A 552 -25.69 -10.90 24.68
CA PRO A 552 -25.04 -9.82 23.92
C PRO A 552 -25.93 -9.21 22.83
N ILE A 553 -26.23 -7.92 22.93
CA ILE A 553 -26.91 -7.13 21.88
C ILE A 553 -25.87 -6.65 20.84
N THR A 554 -25.26 -7.60 20.11
CA THR A 554 -24.14 -7.31 19.18
C THR A 554 -24.42 -7.73 17.74
N ASP A 555 -24.88 -8.96 17.50
CA ASP A 555 -24.85 -9.59 16.18
C ASP A 555 -25.72 -8.88 15.13
N VAL A 556 -26.92 -8.44 15.53
CA VAL A 556 -27.85 -7.68 14.64
C VAL A 556 -27.22 -6.35 14.19
N ASN A 557 -26.53 -5.64 15.10
CA ASN A 557 -25.84 -4.40 14.77
C ASN A 557 -24.62 -4.65 13.87
N ILE A 558 -23.88 -5.74 14.07
CA ILE A 558 -22.73 -6.11 13.22
C ILE A 558 -23.19 -6.41 11.79
N GLN A 559 -24.28 -7.16 11.61
CA GLN A 559 -24.82 -7.44 10.27
C GLN A 559 -25.38 -6.18 9.59
N TYR A 560 -26.08 -5.31 10.33
CA TYR A 560 -26.59 -4.04 9.77
C TYR A 560 -25.46 -3.07 9.43
N LEU A 561 -24.42 -2.97 10.27
CA LEU A 561 -23.21 -2.20 10.03
C LEU A 561 -22.48 -2.71 8.78
N LYS A 562 -22.27 -4.03 8.66
CA LYS A 562 -21.63 -4.64 7.48
C LYS A 562 -22.38 -4.28 6.19
N ARG A 563 -23.72 -4.28 6.22
CA ARG A 563 -24.56 -3.89 5.08
C ARG A 563 -24.53 -2.37 4.80
N ALA A 564 -24.47 -1.53 5.83
CA ALA A 564 -24.35 -0.08 5.69
C ALA A 564 -22.99 0.34 5.13
N ILE A 565 -21.89 -0.23 5.63
CA ILE A 565 -20.52 -0.03 5.11
C ILE A 565 -20.41 -0.52 3.66
N PHE A 566 -20.95 -1.71 3.36
CA PHE A 566 -20.98 -2.22 1.99
C PHE A 566 -21.74 -1.25 1.06
N LYS A 567 -22.95 -0.81 1.45
CA LYS A 567 -23.72 0.15 0.64
C LYS A 567 -23.07 1.54 0.54
N PHE A 568 -22.27 1.95 1.51
CA PHE A 568 -21.47 3.18 1.42
C PHE A 568 -20.38 3.08 0.33
N PHE A 569 -19.68 1.93 0.23
CA PHE A 569 -18.64 1.72 -0.79
C PHE A 569 -19.16 1.28 -2.17
N THR A 570 -20.38 0.75 -2.28
CA THR A 570 -20.98 0.33 -3.56
C THR A 570 -22.24 1.14 -3.94
N GLY A 571 -22.46 2.29 -3.30
CA GLY A 571 -23.61 3.16 -3.54
C GLY A 571 -23.34 4.21 -4.62
N ARG A 572 -24.39 4.92 -5.03
CA ARG A 572 -24.27 6.21 -5.72
C ARG A 572 -23.99 7.31 -4.71
N ASP A 573 -23.40 8.41 -5.14
CA ASP A 573 -22.91 9.49 -4.27
C ASP A 573 -23.98 10.02 -3.29
N ASP A 574 -25.20 10.28 -3.78
CA ASP A 574 -26.34 10.72 -2.96
C ASP A 574 -26.74 9.71 -1.86
N GLU A 575 -26.54 8.42 -2.12
CA GLU A 575 -26.83 7.34 -1.18
C GLU A 575 -25.68 7.13 -0.21
N ALA A 576 -24.43 7.25 -0.66
CA ALA A 576 -23.24 7.20 0.17
C ALA A 576 -23.25 8.31 1.22
N PHE A 577 -23.61 9.54 0.83
CA PHE A 577 -23.82 10.68 1.74
C PHE A 577 -24.79 10.34 2.89
N GLN A 578 -25.94 9.72 2.56
CA GLN A 578 -26.92 9.29 3.57
C GLN A 578 -26.40 8.15 4.45
N MET A 579 -25.57 7.25 3.92
CA MET A 579 -24.95 6.18 4.71
C MET A 579 -23.94 6.70 5.74
N ILE A 580 -23.29 7.85 5.54
CA ILE A 580 -22.40 8.46 6.57
C ILE A 580 -23.17 8.67 7.89
N LYS A 581 -24.40 9.20 7.81
CA LYS A 581 -25.26 9.44 8.98
C LYS A 581 -25.69 8.14 9.67
N VAL A 582 -25.97 7.09 8.89
CA VAL A 582 -26.30 5.75 9.41
C VAL A 582 -25.09 5.12 10.11
N ILE A 583 -23.92 5.13 9.47
CA ILE A 583 -22.68 4.57 10.00
C ILE A 583 -22.27 5.30 11.29
N SER A 584 -22.33 6.63 11.32
CA SER A 584 -22.05 7.44 12.51
C SER A 584 -22.98 7.10 13.68
N THR A 585 -24.25 6.80 13.41
CA THR A 585 -25.22 6.41 14.44
C THR A 585 -24.95 5.00 14.98
N ILE A 586 -24.56 4.04 14.12
CA ILE A 586 -24.31 2.65 14.54
C ILE A 586 -22.96 2.52 15.27
N LEU A 587 -21.92 3.21 14.80
CA LEU A 587 -20.58 3.22 15.42
C LEU A 587 -20.44 4.24 16.57
N LYS A 588 -21.47 5.05 16.84
CA LYS A 588 -21.48 6.10 17.87
C LYS A 588 -20.33 7.11 17.72
N PHE A 589 -20.02 7.51 16.48
CA PHE A 589 -19.03 8.56 16.24
C PHE A 589 -19.40 9.87 16.95
N SER A 590 -18.40 10.57 17.44
CA SER A 590 -18.52 11.95 17.88
C SER A 590 -18.98 12.86 16.73
N LYS A 591 -19.44 14.07 17.06
CA LYS A 591 -19.86 15.06 16.05
C LYS A 591 -18.64 15.48 15.20
N GLU A 592 -17.48 15.47 15.83
CA GLU A 592 -16.18 15.83 15.30
C GLU A 592 -15.70 14.77 14.28
N GLU A 593 -15.73 13.48 14.63
CA GLU A 593 -15.42 12.38 13.70
C GLU A 593 -16.41 12.32 12.53
N SER A 594 -17.71 12.48 12.80
CA SER A 594 -18.74 12.51 11.75
C SER A 594 -18.58 13.70 10.80
N LYS A 595 -18.10 14.86 11.29
CA LYS A 595 -17.80 16.04 10.48
C LYS A 595 -16.53 15.85 9.65
N VAL A 596 -15.48 15.26 10.22
CA VAL A 596 -14.25 14.92 9.50
C VAL A 596 -14.52 13.93 8.36
N LEU A 597 -15.39 12.94 8.55
CA LEU A 597 -15.81 12.02 7.49
C LEU A 597 -16.60 12.73 6.37
N HIS A 598 -17.47 13.69 6.73
CA HIS A 598 -18.20 14.52 5.77
C HIS A 598 -17.23 15.36 4.91
N GLU A 599 -16.31 16.09 5.55
CA GLU A 599 -15.31 16.92 4.87
C GLU A 599 -14.38 16.09 3.96
N ILE A 600 -13.99 14.88 4.39
CA ILE A 600 -13.15 13.97 3.58
C ILE A 600 -13.93 13.39 2.39
N TRP A 601 -15.23 13.14 2.56
CA TRP A 601 -16.09 12.69 1.46
C TRP A 601 -16.32 13.82 0.45
N GLU A 602 -16.67 15.03 0.90
CA GLU A 602 -16.79 16.21 0.03
C GLU A 602 -15.48 16.51 -0.70
N TRP A 603 -14.34 16.41 0.00
CA TRP A 603 -13.02 16.59 -0.63
C TRP A 603 -12.73 15.60 -1.76
N LYS A 604 -13.16 14.33 -1.62
CA LYS A 604 -12.94 13.32 -2.65
C LYS A 604 -13.81 13.46 -3.90
N HIS A 605 -14.95 14.13 -3.80
CA HIS A 605 -15.95 14.21 -4.88
C HIS A 605 -16.16 15.64 -5.42
N SER A 606 -15.57 16.67 -4.79
CA SER A 606 -15.60 18.06 -5.27
C SER A 606 -14.24 18.49 -5.84
N TRP A 607 -14.24 18.90 -7.11
CA TRP A 607 -13.07 19.41 -7.84
C TRP A 607 -12.42 20.65 -7.17
N PHE A 608 -13.18 21.39 -6.36
CA PHE A 608 -12.75 22.65 -5.75
C PHE A 608 -12.46 22.57 -4.24
N ALA A 609 -12.68 21.41 -3.62
CA ALA A 609 -12.47 21.25 -2.19
C ALA A 609 -10.97 21.08 -1.85
N SER A 610 -10.57 21.60 -0.69
CA SER A 610 -9.19 21.46 -0.18
C SER A 610 -9.11 20.32 0.84
N LYS A 611 -7.95 19.63 0.90
CA LYS A 611 -7.79 18.42 1.70
C LYS A 611 -7.95 18.72 3.21
N PRO A 612 -8.90 18.08 3.92
CA PRO A 612 -9.14 18.35 5.33
C PRO A 612 -7.93 18.02 6.19
N LYS A 613 -7.65 18.89 7.18
CA LYS A 613 -6.55 18.69 8.13
C LYS A 613 -7.05 17.80 9.28
N LEU A 614 -6.68 16.52 9.23
CA LEU A 614 -6.90 15.56 10.32
C LEU A 614 -6.22 16.04 11.60
N SER A 615 -6.98 16.68 12.49
CA SER A 615 -6.55 16.94 13.86
C SER A 615 -6.43 15.61 14.61
N HIS A 616 -5.28 15.33 15.22
CA HIS A 616 -5.12 14.19 16.13
C HIS A 616 -5.99 14.38 17.37
N VAL A 617 -7.18 13.79 17.37
CA VAL A 617 -7.91 13.49 18.59
C VAL A 617 -7.09 12.45 19.35
N ARG A 618 -6.46 12.87 20.46
CA ARG A 618 -5.87 11.93 21.41
C ARG A 618 -6.99 11.28 22.22
N SER A 619 -7.12 9.96 22.09
CA SER A 619 -7.70 9.08 23.10
C SER A 619 -6.64 8.73 24.14
#